data_AF-B1IJK5-F1
#
_entry.id   AF-B1IJK5-F1
#
_cell.length_a   1.000
_cell.length_b   1.000
_cell.length_c   1.000
_cell.angle_alpha   90.00
_cell.angle_beta   90.00
_cell.angle_gamma   90.00
#
_symmetry.space_group_name_H-M   'P 1'
#
loop_
_entity.id
_entity.type
_entity.pdbx_description
1 polymer ?
#
loop_
_entity_poly.entity_id
_entity_poly.type
_entity_poly.pdbx_seq_one_letter_code
_entity_poly.pdbx_strand_id
1 'polypeptide(L)'
;MNNLNLFYYIVENNIIISTEKEDLKEITEKEASDYKGLIYFLINIVQKNSRRSFLITNSSMLFIKNENLNILIERDSPIKIPQFIRRAIKEKRLVAINKAYENWKETLKFNPCPTRKWKINIVGLGDVGGTLITGLRLLGEDCIDEIGIYDKDVNKINRWEYECNQIQSPDLNPNLPKIVALNEDEIFNCNMFVFCVSVGVPKIGDEIKDVRLVQFEGNSKVVSFYAKLAKEKNFKGIFAIVSDPVDLLCKSALKEGLAPEQVRGYGLGVMSARAAYYADKDPKFKNYSIEGRAFGPHGEGLVIANSIDNYDENLSDILTKKTREANLEIRSFGFKPYIAPALSSGSFSLIATIKSEWHYSATFLDGAFMGIKNRFINNTIELETYKNMPPNLLKKLKETHIYLKNF
;
A
#
# COMPACT_ATOMS: atom_id res chain seq x y z
N MET A 1 -16.69 -28.17 -23.97
CA MET A 1 -16.00 -27.01 -23.37
C MET A 1 -17.08 -26.06 -22.90
N ASN A 2 -17.32 -25.93 -21.60
CA ASN A 2 -18.38 -25.06 -21.09
C ASN A 2 -17.97 -23.60 -21.38
N ASN A 3 -18.69 -22.93 -22.28
CA ASN A 3 -18.59 -21.50 -22.43
C ASN A 3 -19.10 -20.85 -21.14
N LEU A 4 -18.34 -19.90 -20.61
CA LEU A 4 -18.78 -19.10 -19.47
C LEU A 4 -19.96 -18.25 -19.93
N ASN A 5 -21.10 -18.37 -19.23
CA ASN A 5 -22.20 -17.45 -19.44
C ASN A 5 -21.88 -16.15 -18.70
N LEU A 6 -21.84 -15.03 -19.43
CA LEU A 6 -21.55 -13.71 -18.89
C LEU A 6 -22.72 -12.79 -19.19
N PHE A 7 -23.04 -11.96 -18.21
CA PHE A 7 -24.01 -10.88 -18.33
C PHE A 7 -23.27 -9.54 -18.32
N TYR A 8 -23.73 -8.63 -19.16
CA TYR A 8 -23.11 -7.33 -19.37
C TYR A 8 -24.11 -6.24 -19.01
N TYR A 9 -23.66 -5.25 -18.25
CA TYR A 9 -24.50 -4.16 -17.76
C TYR A 9 -23.79 -2.81 -17.86
N ILE A 10 -24.57 -1.75 -17.73
CA ILE A 10 -24.08 -0.38 -17.61
C ILE A 10 -24.59 0.28 -16.33
N VAL A 11 -23.69 0.90 -15.56
CA VAL A 11 -24.00 1.64 -14.33
C VAL A 11 -23.20 2.94 -14.32
N GLU A 12 -23.88 4.10 -14.32
CA GLU A 12 -23.23 5.42 -14.28
C GLU A 12 -22.08 5.56 -15.32
N ASN A 13 -22.33 5.09 -16.54
CA ASN A 13 -21.37 5.03 -17.67
C ASN A 13 -20.23 4.01 -17.56
N ASN A 14 -20.20 3.20 -16.51
CA ASN A 14 -19.23 2.12 -16.35
C ASN A 14 -19.80 0.79 -16.82
N ILE A 15 -18.96 -0.03 -17.46
CA ILE A 15 -19.31 -1.38 -17.88
C ILE A 15 -19.12 -2.34 -16.71
N ILE A 16 -20.16 -3.11 -16.41
CA ILE A 16 -20.15 -4.14 -15.38
C ILE A 16 -20.34 -5.51 -16.04
N ILE A 17 -19.57 -6.50 -15.62
CA ILE A 17 -19.65 -7.89 -16.06
C ILE A 17 -19.95 -8.76 -14.84
N SER A 18 -20.88 -9.71 -14.97
CA SER A 18 -21.17 -10.70 -13.92
C SER A 18 -21.33 -12.10 -14.52
N THR A 19 -21.02 -13.12 -13.71
CA THR A 19 -21.35 -14.52 -14.02
C THR A 19 -22.78 -14.89 -13.62
N GLU A 20 -23.46 -14.00 -12.91
CA GLU A 20 -24.82 -14.16 -12.41
C GLU A 20 -25.73 -13.05 -12.96
N LYS A 21 -27.04 -13.30 -12.98
CA LYS A 21 -28.01 -12.27 -13.36
C LYS A 21 -28.14 -11.26 -12.22
N GLU A 22 -28.05 -9.98 -12.54
CA GLU A 22 -28.14 -8.86 -11.60
C GLU A 22 -29.34 -7.98 -11.98
N ASP A 23 -29.92 -7.29 -11.00
CA ASP A 23 -30.92 -6.25 -11.23
C ASP A 23 -30.25 -4.93 -11.64
N LEU A 24 -29.72 -4.92 -12.87
CA LEU A 24 -29.00 -3.79 -13.48
C LEU A 24 -29.43 -3.63 -14.95
N LYS A 25 -29.17 -2.47 -15.53
CA LYS A 25 -29.47 -2.20 -16.95
C LYS A 25 -28.56 -3.06 -17.85
N GLU A 26 -29.12 -4.08 -18.48
CA GLU A 26 -28.43 -4.97 -19.42
C GLU A 26 -27.99 -4.24 -20.69
N ILE A 27 -26.86 -4.67 -21.24
CA ILE A 27 -26.32 -4.27 -22.54
C ILE A 27 -25.82 -5.52 -23.28
N THR A 28 -25.52 -5.38 -24.56
CA THR A 28 -24.94 -6.47 -25.36
C THR A 28 -23.44 -6.65 -25.11
N GLU A 29 -22.92 -7.84 -25.39
CA GLU A 29 -21.47 -8.11 -25.39
C GLU A 29 -20.72 -7.15 -26.33
N LYS A 30 -21.33 -6.83 -27.48
CA LYS A 30 -20.76 -5.91 -28.47
C LYS A 30 -20.53 -4.52 -27.86
N GLU A 31 -21.55 -3.95 -27.23
CA GLU A 31 -21.44 -2.67 -26.52
C GLU A 31 -20.35 -2.70 -25.43
N ALA A 32 -20.29 -3.77 -24.63
CA ALA A 32 -19.25 -3.94 -23.61
C ALA A 32 -17.83 -4.03 -24.23
N SER A 33 -17.69 -4.71 -25.37
CA SER A 33 -16.42 -4.95 -26.06
C SER A 33 -15.81 -3.71 -26.71
N ASP A 34 -16.65 -2.75 -27.11
CA ASP A 34 -16.25 -1.50 -27.74
C ASP A 34 -15.76 -0.46 -26.71
N TYR A 35 -16.13 -0.65 -25.43
CA TYR A 35 -15.76 0.23 -24.34
C TYR A 35 -14.25 0.24 -24.06
N LYS A 36 -13.69 1.45 -23.92
CA LYS A 36 -12.24 1.68 -23.74
C LYS A 36 -11.82 2.04 -22.32
N GLY A 37 -12.77 2.40 -21.46
CA GLY A 37 -12.50 2.74 -20.07
C GLY A 37 -12.26 1.53 -19.17
N LEU A 38 -12.39 1.75 -17.87
CA LEU A 38 -12.36 0.69 -16.86
C LEU A 38 -13.62 -0.17 -16.91
N ILE A 39 -13.40 -1.48 -16.98
CA ILE A 39 -14.44 -2.50 -16.93
C ILE A 39 -14.41 -3.10 -15.54
N TYR A 40 -15.58 -3.32 -14.95
CA TYR A 40 -15.69 -3.88 -13.63
C TYR A 40 -16.30 -5.27 -13.68
N PHE A 41 -15.72 -6.21 -12.95
CA PHE A 41 -16.19 -7.58 -12.86
C PHE A 41 -16.73 -7.83 -11.46
N LEU A 42 -18.01 -8.17 -11.35
CA LEU A 42 -18.61 -8.46 -10.05
C LEU A 42 -18.14 -9.82 -9.56
N ILE A 43 -17.66 -9.82 -8.31
CA ILE A 43 -17.36 -11.02 -7.55
C ILE A 43 -18.19 -11.01 -6.27
N ASN A 44 -18.42 -12.19 -5.68
CA ASN A 44 -19.11 -12.33 -4.41
C ASN A 44 -18.26 -13.18 -3.47
N ILE A 45 -17.44 -12.51 -2.65
CA ILE A 45 -16.54 -13.17 -1.70
C ILE A 45 -16.69 -12.55 -0.30
N VAL A 46 -16.24 -13.27 0.73
CA VAL A 46 -16.46 -12.86 2.13
C VAL A 46 -15.88 -11.48 2.41
N GLN A 47 -16.76 -10.52 2.71
CA GLN A 47 -16.44 -9.11 2.96
C GLN A 47 -15.33 -8.94 4.01
N LYS A 48 -15.46 -9.63 5.15
CA LYS A 48 -14.52 -9.56 6.29
C LYS A 48 -13.05 -9.81 5.92
N ASN A 49 -12.81 -10.57 4.85
CA ASN A 49 -11.48 -11.03 4.45
C ASN A 49 -11.09 -10.56 3.05
N SER A 50 -11.81 -9.62 2.44
CA SER A 50 -11.49 -9.16 1.09
C SER A 50 -11.61 -7.66 0.94
N ARG A 51 -10.90 -7.08 -0.03
CA ARG A 51 -11.05 -5.68 -0.45
C ARG A 51 -12.40 -5.47 -1.15
N ARG A 52 -12.88 -4.23 -1.20
CA ARG A 52 -14.07 -3.91 -2.00
C ARG A 52 -13.78 -3.98 -3.49
N SER A 53 -12.54 -3.64 -3.87
CA SER A 53 -12.07 -3.74 -5.24
C SER A 53 -10.57 -3.98 -5.34
N PHE A 54 -10.13 -4.67 -6.39
CA PHE A 54 -8.71 -4.88 -6.73
C PHE A 54 -8.56 -5.15 -8.23
N LEU A 55 -7.35 -4.97 -8.77
CA LEU A 55 -7.09 -5.20 -10.19
C LEU A 55 -7.07 -6.70 -10.53
N ILE A 56 -7.73 -7.09 -11.62
CA ILE A 56 -7.62 -8.44 -12.17
C ILE A 56 -6.40 -8.51 -13.09
N THR A 57 -5.35 -9.20 -12.64
CA THR A 57 -4.07 -9.27 -13.38
C THR A 57 -3.94 -10.51 -14.25
N ASN A 58 -4.73 -11.54 -14.01
CA ASN A 58 -4.76 -12.76 -14.80
C ASN A 58 -6.18 -13.36 -14.85
N SER A 59 -6.42 -14.25 -15.80
CA SER A 59 -7.76 -14.79 -16.05
C SER A 59 -8.29 -15.71 -14.94
N SER A 60 -7.41 -16.33 -14.14
CA SER A 60 -7.84 -17.17 -13.01
C SER A 60 -8.49 -16.36 -11.89
N MET A 61 -8.16 -15.07 -11.78
CA MET A 61 -8.71 -14.18 -10.75
C MET A 61 -10.22 -13.91 -10.91
N LEU A 62 -10.79 -14.13 -12.10
CA LEU A 62 -12.24 -13.98 -12.35
C LEU A 62 -13.10 -14.98 -11.56
N PHE A 63 -12.50 -16.07 -11.10
CA PHE A 63 -13.22 -17.20 -10.49
C PHE A 63 -12.77 -17.47 -9.05
N ILE A 64 -12.17 -16.47 -8.39
CA ILE A 64 -11.71 -16.63 -7.02
C ILE A 64 -12.89 -16.78 -6.07
N LYS A 65 -12.71 -17.62 -5.05
CA LYS A 65 -13.67 -17.79 -3.95
C LYS A 65 -13.26 -17.02 -2.69
N ASN A 66 -12.00 -16.58 -2.64
CA ASN A 66 -11.41 -15.82 -1.56
C ASN A 66 -10.16 -15.08 -2.08
N GLU A 67 -9.75 -14.06 -1.35
CA GLU A 67 -8.62 -13.20 -1.69
C GLU A 67 -7.38 -13.58 -0.87
N ASN A 68 -6.98 -14.86 -0.92
CA ASN A 68 -5.81 -15.36 -0.21
C ASN A 68 -4.51 -15.20 -1.03
N LEU A 69 -3.39 -15.65 -0.47
CA LEU A 69 -2.05 -15.57 -1.11
C LEU A 69 -1.94 -16.22 -2.49
N ASN A 70 -2.89 -17.08 -2.91
CA ASN A 70 -2.89 -17.61 -4.27
C ASN A 70 -3.08 -16.52 -5.32
N ILE A 71 -3.58 -15.32 -4.96
CA ILE A 71 -3.64 -14.16 -5.85
C ILE A 71 -2.26 -13.74 -6.38
N LEU A 72 -1.18 -14.07 -5.66
CA LEU A 72 0.19 -13.81 -6.07
C LEU A 72 0.68 -14.77 -7.15
N ILE A 73 -0.07 -15.83 -7.44
CA ILE A 73 0.35 -16.84 -8.41
C ILE A 73 -0.31 -16.55 -9.74
N GLU A 74 0.51 -16.28 -10.76
CA GLU A 74 0.02 -16.01 -12.11
C GLU A 74 -0.35 -17.33 -12.79
N ARG A 75 -1.63 -17.50 -13.11
CA ARG A 75 -2.15 -18.67 -13.80
C ARG A 75 -3.26 -18.28 -14.77
N ASP A 76 -3.36 -19.02 -15.86
CA ASP A 76 -4.51 -18.93 -16.74
C ASP A 76 -5.68 -19.73 -16.18
N SER A 77 -6.89 -19.19 -16.35
CA SER A 77 -8.10 -19.94 -16.09
C SER A 77 -8.24 -21.06 -17.12
N PRO A 78 -8.65 -22.27 -16.71
CA PRO A 78 -9.04 -23.32 -17.65
C PRO A 78 -10.34 -22.96 -18.41
N ILE A 79 -11.09 -21.97 -17.91
CA ILE A 79 -12.35 -21.51 -18.52
C ILE A 79 -12.02 -20.49 -19.62
N LYS A 80 -12.54 -20.73 -20.82
CA LYS A 80 -12.41 -19.77 -21.93
C LYS A 80 -13.22 -18.51 -21.61
N ILE A 81 -12.56 -17.36 -21.73
CA ILE A 81 -13.15 -16.03 -21.58
C ILE A 81 -13.07 -15.26 -22.92
N PRO A 82 -14.02 -14.35 -23.19
CA PRO A 82 -14.01 -13.49 -24.38
C PRO A 82 -12.69 -12.74 -24.58
N GLN A 83 -12.31 -12.53 -25.85
CA GLN A 83 -11.02 -11.92 -26.20
C GLN A 83 -10.88 -10.48 -25.70
N PHE A 84 -11.97 -9.71 -25.68
CA PHE A 84 -11.93 -8.33 -25.19
C PHE A 84 -11.66 -8.25 -23.67
N ILE A 85 -12.09 -9.26 -22.89
CA ILE A 85 -11.79 -9.37 -21.45
C ILE A 85 -10.30 -9.69 -21.26
N ARG A 86 -9.74 -10.63 -22.03
CA ARG A 86 -8.29 -10.91 -22.02
C ARG A 86 -7.48 -9.64 -22.33
N ARG A 87 -7.93 -8.87 -23.32
CA ARG A 87 -7.32 -7.59 -23.67
C ARG A 87 -7.42 -6.59 -22.52
N ALA A 88 -8.57 -6.45 -21.88
CA ALA A 88 -8.77 -5.56 -20.73
C ALA A 88 -7.86 -5.92 -19.53
N ILE A 89 -7.64 -7.22 -19.26
CA ILE A 89 -6.68 -7.68 -18.24
C ILE A 89 -5.26 -7.23 -18.58
N LYS A 90 -4.81 -7.47 -19.82
CA LYS A 90 -3.47 -7.09 -20.29
C LYS A 90 -3.24 -5.57 -20.22
N GLU A 91 -4.26 -4.80 -20.57
CA GLU A 91 -4.26 -3.33 -20.53
C GLU A 91 -4.53 -2.77 -19.14
N LYS A 92 -4.66 -3.62 -18.10
CA LYS A 92 -4.89 -3.22 -16.70
C LYS A 92 -6.19 -2.42 -16.49
N ARG A 93 -7.21 -2.70 -17.30
CA ARG A 93 -8.52 -2.03 -17.27
C ARG A 93 -9.63 -2.85 -16.62
N LEU A 94 -9.36 -4.08 -16.18
CA LEU A 94 -10.37 -4.94 -15.56
C LEU A 94 -10.20 -4.95 -14.04
N VAL A 95 -11.20 -4.44 -13.33
CA VAL A 95 -11.20 -4.31 -11.86
C VAL A 95 -12.28 -5.22 -11.28
N ALA A 96 -11.94 -6.02 -10.28
CA ALA A 96 -12.93 -6.78 -9.53
C ALA A 96 -13.65 -5.84 -8.56
N ILE A 97 -14.98 -5.95 -8.45
CA ILE A 97 -15.77 -5.32 -7.38
C ILE A 97 -16.50 -6.41 -6.60
N ASN A 98 -16.30 -6.42 -5.29
CA ASN A 98 -16.99 -7.35 -4.41
C ASN A 98 -18.39 -6.85 -4.06
N LYS A 99 -19.42 -7.46 -4.67
CA LYS A 99 -20.83 -7.11 -4.44
C LYS A 99 -21.36 -7.50 -3.05
N ALA A 100 -20.58 -8.22 -2.25
CA ALA A 100 -20.91 -8.51 -0.84
C ALA A 100 -20.87 -7.25 0.04
N TYR A 101 -20.24 -6.16 -0.42
CA TYR A 101 -20.31 -4.85 0.24
C TYR A 101 -21.61 -4.15 -0.17
N GLU A 102 -22.45 -3.76 0.79
CA GLU A 102 -23.72 -3.06 0.51
C GLU A 102 -23.51 -1.78 -0.33
N ASN A 103 -22.43 -1.05 -0.06
CA ASN A 103 -22.05 0.16 -0.79
C ASN A 103 -21.09 -0.09 -1.95
N TRP A 104 -21.08 -1.29 -2.56
CA TRP A 104 -20.14 -1.60 -3.65
C TRP A 104 -20.23 -0.60 -4.82
N LYS A 105 -21.39 -0.02 -5.12
CA LYS A 105 -21.55 0.99 -6.19
C LYS A 105 -20.70 2.24 -5.95
N GLU A 106 -20.37 2.57 -4.70
CA GLU A 106 -19.46 3.69 -4.39
C GLU A 106 -18.04 3.45 -4.92
N THR A 107 -17.63 2.20 -5.13
CA THR A 107 -16.32 1.87 -5.71
C THR A 107 -16.18 2.36 -7.15
N LEU A 108 -17.29 2.48 -7.89
CA LEU A 108 -17.30 3.05 -9.24
C LEU A 108 -16.92 4.54 -9.25
N LYS A 109 -17.13 5.23 -8.12
CA LYS A 109 -16.80 6.64 -7.91
C LYS A 109 -15.45 6.82 -7.21
N PHE A 110 -14.78 5.72 -6.86
CA PHE A 110 -13.51 5.79 -6.15
C PHE A 110 -12.43 6.34 -7.09
N ASN A 111 -12.10 7.61 -6.87
CA ASN A 111 -11.05 8.30 -7.59
C ASN A 111 -10.30 9.22 -6.62
N PRO A 112 -9.35 8.67 -5.84
CA PRO A 112 -8.50 9.49 -4.99
C PRO A 112 -7.55 10.40 -5.80
N CYS A 113 -7.49 10.25 -7.13
CA CYS A 113 -6.55 10.92 -8.03
C CYS A 113 -7.24 11.70 -9.16
N PRO A 114 -8.17 12.63 -8.85
CA PRO A 114 -8.86 13.39 -9.90
C PRO A 114 -7.91 14.32 -10.67
N THR A 115 -6.77 14.65 -10.08
CA THR A 115 -5.79 15.64 -10.57
C THR A 115 -4.45 14.97 -10.89
N ARG A 116 -3.67 15.63 -11.77
CA ARG A 116 -2.31 15.18 -12.12
C ARG A 116 -1.35 15.21 -10.93
N LYS A 117 -1.44 16.25 -10.09
CA LYS A 117 -0.67 16.39 -8.87
C LYS A 117 -1.55 16.17 -7.65
N TRP A 118 -1.00 15.54 -6.62
CA TRP A 118 -1.73 15.21 -5.39
C TRP A 118 -1.43 16.20 -4.28
N LYS A 119 -2.45 16.49 -3.47
CA LYS A 119 -2.31 17.08 -2.15
C LYS A 119 -2.06 15.99 -1.12
N ILE A 120 -1.03 16.17 -0.30
CA ILE A 120 -0.64 15.22 0.75
C ILE A 120 -0.67 15.93 2.09
N ASN A 121 -1.38 15.37 3.07
CA ASN A 121 -1.42 15.92 4.41
C ASN A 121 -0.75 14.97 5.39
N ILE A 122 0.18 15.48 6.19
CA ILE A 122 1.02 14.69 7.10
C ILE A 122 0.73 15.11 8.54
N VAL A 123 0.44 14.12 9.39
CA VAL A 123 0.27 14.32 10.83
C VAL A 123 1.41 13.67 11.60
N GLY A 124 2.04 14.47 12.47
CA GLY A 124 3.14 14.04 13.33
C GLY A 124 4.49 14.48 12.75
N LEU A 125 5.09 15.49 13.37
CA LEU A 125 6.27 16.21 12.89
C LEU A 125 7.53 15.91 13.72
N GLY A 126 7.67 14.65 14.16
CA GLY A 126 8.91 14.13 14.77
C GLY A 126 9.97 13.78 13.72
N ASP A 127 11.03 13.07 14.13
CA ASP A 127 12.17 12.74 13.25
C ASP A 127 11.78 12.13 11.90
N VAL A 128 10.84 11.17 11.92
CA VAL A 128 10.35 10.49 10.71
C VAL A 128 9.54 11.44 9.85
N GLY A 129 8.54 12.11 10.44
CA GLY A 129 7.65 13.03 9.70
C GLY A 129 8.42 14.18 9.06
N GLY A 130 9.31 14.82 9.81
CA GLY A 130 10.17 15.88 9.31
C GLY A 130 11.08 15.45 8.17
N THR A 131 11.79 14.33 8.34
CA THR A 131 12.67 13.78 7.27
C THR A 131 11.89 13.40 6.02
N LEU A 132 10.68 12.85 6.21
CA LEU A 132 9.77 12.48 5.13
C LEU A 132 9.30 13.73 4.37
N ILE A 133 8.94 14.82 5.06
CA ILE A 133 8.54 16.09 4.42
C ILE A 133 9.67 16.62 3.54
N THR A 134 10.90 16.63 4.04
CA THR A 134 12.07 17.07 3.27
C THR A 134 12.25 16.21 2.01
N GLY A 135 12.12 14.89 2.12
CA GLY A 135 12.21 14.00 0.96
C GLY A 135 11.08 14.20 -0.05
N LEU A 136 9.84 14.33 0.40
CA LEU A 136 8.70 14.61 -0.49
C LEU A 136 8.84 15.95 -1.21
N ARG A 137 9.30 17.00 -0.51
CA ARG A 137 9.52 18.31 -1.13
C ARG A 137 10.59 18.24 -2.21
N LEU A 138 11.70 17.58 -1.96
CA LEU A 138 12.82 17.51 -2.91
C LEU A 138 12.56 16.58 -4.10
N LEU A 139 11.74 15.53 -3.92
CA LEU A 139 11.56 14.47 -4.93
C LEU A 139 10.20 14.51 -5.63
N GLY A 140 9.24 15.28 -5.11
CA GLY A 140 7.84 15.25 -5.52
C GLY A 140 7.40 16.37 -6.46
N GLU A 141 8.31 17.16 -7.01
CA GLU A 141 8.02 18.32 -7.85
C GLU A 141 6.96 18.06 -8.93
N ASP A 142 7.06 16.93 -9.64
CA ASP A 142 6.24 16.62 -10.80
C ASP A 142 4.88 16.01 -10.46
N CYS A 143 4.69 15.54 -9.21
CA CYS A 143 3.50 14.78 -8.82
C CYS A 143 2.81 15.25 -7.53
N ILE A 144 3.40 16.16 -6.76
CA ILE A 144 2.83 16.72 -5.53
C ILE A 144 2.54 18.21 -5.74
N ASP A 145 1.32 18.61 -5.44
CA ASP A 145 0.87 20.00 -5.52
C ASP A 145 1.27 20.77 -4.26
N GLU A 146 0.95 20.19 -3.10
CA GLU A 146 1.06 20.80 -1.79
C GLU A 146 1.25 19.71 -0.74
N ILE A 147 2.03 20.03 0.30
CA ILE A 147 2.24 19.20 1.48
C ILE A 147 1.70 19.94 2.69
N GLY A 148 0.50 19.57 3.13
CA GLY A 148 -0.08 20.07 4.37
C GLY A 148 0.52 19.38 5.59
N ILE A 149 0.80 20.12 6.66
CA ILE A 149 1.44 19.60 7.88
C ILE A 149 0.63 19.94 9.13
N TYR A 150 0.56 18.99 10.06
CA TYR A 150 -0.09 19.17 11.35
C TYR A 150 0.61 18.39 12.47
N ASP A 151 0.68 18.99 13.65
CA ASP A 151 1.10 18.38 14.92
C ASP A 151 0.33 19.06 16.07
N LYS A 152 0.26 18.41 17.23
CA LYS A 152 -0.30 19.05 18.43
C LYS A 152 0.57 20.19 18.94
N ASP A 153 1.87 20.14 18.65
CA ASP A 153 2.82 21.19 18.99
C ASP A 153 2.92 22.21 17.85
N VAL A 154 2.29 23.38 18.05
CA VAL A 154 2.31 24.49 17.09
C VAL A 154 3.72 24.96 16.74
N ASN A 155 4.69 24.82 17.65
CA ASN A 155 6.07 25.21 17.37
C ASN A 155 6.71 24.29 16.34
N LYS A 156 6.35 22.99 16.33
CA LYS A 156 6.81 22.08 15.27
C LYS A 156 6.21 22.44 13.92
N ILE A 157 4.92 22.79 13.89
CA ILE A 157 4.26 23.24 12.66
C ILE A 157 4.99 24.47 12.12
N ASN A 158 5.15 25.51 12.93
CA ASN A 158 5.82 26.75 12.55
C ASN A 158 7.26 26.50 12.09
N ARG A 159 8.00 25.65 12.80
CA ARG A 159 9.38 25.30 12.44
C ARG A 159 9.46 24.64 11.07
N TRP A 160 8.67 23.58 10.84
CA TRP A 160 8.73 22.81 9.61
C TRP A 160 8.17 23.58 8.41
N GLU A 161 7.11 24.37 8.59
CA GLU A 161 6.63 25.28 7.55
C GLU A 161 7.73 26.27 7.15
N TYR A 162 8.32 26.96 8.13
CA TYR A 162 9.32 28.01 7.90
C TYR A 162 10.61 27.48 7.30
N GLU A 163 11.23 26.45 7.90
CA GLU A 163 12.51 25.91 7.43
C GLU A 163 12.36 25.17 6.09
N CYS A 164 11.33 24.34 5.89
CA CYS A 164 11.20 23.61 4.63
C CYS A 164 10.88 24.54 3.46
N ASN A 165 10.11 25.60 3.66
CA ASN A 165 9.82 26.55 2.57
C ASN A 165 11.05 27.36 2.13
N GLN A 166 12.13 27.38 2.92
CA GLN A 166 13.43 27.97 2.55
C GLN A 166 14.34 27.02 1.76
N ILE A 167 13.99 25.73 1.67
CA ILE A 167 14.73 24.77 0.84
C ILE A 167 14.49 25.11 -0.63
N GLN A 168 15.59 25.39 -1.33
CA GLN A 168 15.59 25.81 -2.72
C GLN A 168 16.84 25.34 -3.46
N SER A 169 16.72 25.09 -4.77
CA SER A 169 17.84 24.81 -5.67
C SER A 169 18.59 26.09 -6.06
N PRO A 170 19.86 26.00 -6.52
CA PRO A 170 20.62 27.17 -6.95
C PRO A 170 19.96 28.00 -8.06
N ASP A 171 19.14 27.37 -8.90
CA ASP A 171 18.38 27.99 -10.00
C ASP A 171 16.99 28.50 -9.58
N LEU A 172 16.66 28.47 -8.28
CA LEU A 172 15.39 28.92 -7.73
C LEU A 172 14.18 28.21 -8.34
N ASN A 173 14.21 26.87 -8.37
CA ASN A 173 13.13 26.05 -8.90
C ASN A 173 11.75 26.45 -8.29
N PRO A 174 10.81 26.98 -9.10
CA PRO A 174 9.53 27.45 -8.61
C PRO A 174 8.51 26.31 -8.39
N ASN A 175 8.83 25.09 -8.79
CA ASN A 175 7.88 23.98 -8.82
C ASN A 175 7.94 23.08 -7.58
N LEU A 176 8.86 23.33 -6.64
CA LEU A 176 8.95 22.56 -5.40
C LEU A 176 7.61 22.62 -4.64
N PRO A 177 7.08 21.49 -4.13
CA PRO A 177 5.81 21.49 -3.40
C PRO A 177 5.88 22.40 -2.19
N LYS A 178 4.87 23.27 -2.05
CA LYS A 178 4.76 24.17 -0.89
C LYS A 178 4.41 23.37 0.36
N ILE A 179 5.00 23.76 1.49
CA ILE A 179 4.62 23.26 2.80
C ILE A 179 3.59 24.22 3.41
N VAL A 180 2.46 23.70 3.87
CA VAL A 180 1.35 24.53 4.39
C VAL A 180 0.96 24.05 5.78
N ALA A 181 0.89 24.96 6.74
CA ALA A 181 0.35 24.68 8.06
C ALA A 181 -1.16 24.46 7.99
N LEU A 182 -1.65 23.36 8.57
CA LEU A 182 -3.08 23.03 8.59
C LEU A 182 -3.69 23.21 9.97
N ASN A 183 -4.99 23.48 10.00
CA ASN A 183 -5.85 23.23 11.15
C ASN A 183 -6.34 21.78 11.16
N GLU A 184 -6.80 21.29 12.33
CA GLU A 184 -7.21 19.90 12.50
C GLU A 184 -8.36 19.49 11.57
N ASP A 185 -9.29 20.41 11.31
CA ASP A 185 -10.45 20.20 10.45
C ASP A 185 -10.11 20.15 8.95
N GLU A 186 -8.90 20.55 8.57
CA GLU A 186 -8.41 20.57 7.18
C GLU A 186 -7.60 19.32 6.80
N ILE A 187 -7.25 18.48 7.77
CA ILE A 187 -6.35 17.33 7.61
C ILE A 187 -6.78 16.36 6.50
N PHE A 188 -8.09 16.21 6.26
CA PHE A 188 -8.63 15.29 5.24
C PHE A 188 -8.95 15.96 3.90
N ASN A 189 -8.61 17.24 3.71
CA ASN A 189 -8.75 17.94 2.44
C ASN A 189 -7.56 17.63 1.50
N CYS A 190 -7.34 16.34 1.23
CA CYS A 190 -6.18 15.86 0.47
C CYS A 190 -6.49 14.60 -0.34
N ASN A 191 -5.56 14.21 -1.22
CA ASN A 191 -5.61 12.94 -1.93
C ASN A 191 -5.00 11.81 -1.09
N MET A 192 -4.02 12.13 -0.25
CA MET A 192 -3.35 11.19 0.64
C MET A 192 -3.13 11.80 2.02
N PHE A 193 -3.67 11.14 3.05
CA PHE A 193 -3.38 11.41 4.44
C PHE A 193 -2.25 10.49 4.91
N VAL A 194 -1.26 11.03 5.62
CA VAL A 194 -0.07 10.29 6.08
C VAL A 194 0.06 10.40 7.60
N PHE A 195 -0.04 9.25 8.27
CA PHE A 195 0.10 9.12 9.71
C PHE A 195 1.56 8.82 10.10
N CYS A 196 2.22 9.81 10.72
CA CYS A 196 3.59 9.75 11.22
C CYS A 196 3.68 10.00 12.74
N VAL A 197 2.58 9.87 13.48
CA VAL A 197 2.57 10.04 14.94
C VAL A 197 3.25 8.86 15.64
N SER A 198 4.09 9.15 16.62
CA SER A 198 4.68 8.13 17.47
C SER A 198 4.60 8.54 18.95
N VAL A 199 3.86 7.76 19.73
CA VAL A 199 3.69 7.89 21.18
C VAL A 199 4.61 6.86 21.84
N GLY A 200 5.31 7.28 22.90
CA GLY A 200 6.06 6.34 23.75
C GLY A 200 7.27 5.71 23.08
N VAL A 201 8.00 6.45 22.22
CA VAL A 201 9.31 5.98 21.73
C VAL A 201 10.30 6.03 22.89
N PRO A 202 10.83 4.89 23.37
CA PRO A 202 11.80 4.89 24.45
C PRO A 202 13.07 5.60 24.01
N LYS A 203 13.76 6.22 24.98
CA LYS A 203 15.09 6.78 24.76
C LYS A 203 16.08 5.62 24.54
N ILE A 204 17.23 5.96 23.95
CA ILE A 204 18.33 4.99 23.79
C ILE A 204 18.72 4.49 25.19
N GLY A 205 18.69 3.17 25.38
CA GLY A 205 18.99 2.51 26.66
C GLY A 205 17.80 1.87 27.38
N ASP A 206 16.55 2.22 27.03
CA ASP A 206 15.33 1.73 27.70
C ASP A 206 14.66 0.53 26.98
N GLU A 207 15.46 -0.42 26.45
CA GLU A 207 14.94 -1.56 25.67
C GLU A 207 14.27 -2.64 26.54
N ILE A 208 13.03 -2.37 26.97
CA ILE A 208 12.16 -3.37 27.60
C ILE A 208 11.32 -4.05 26.51
N LYS A 209 11.08 -5.36 26.61
CA LYS A 209 10.21 -6.13 25.68
C LYS A 209 8.82 -5.49 25.47
N ASP A 210 8.32 -4.74 26.45
CA ASP A 210 7.01 -4.07 26.43
C ASP A 210 6.93 -2.85 25.51
N VAL A 211 8.05 -2.36 24.96
CA VAL A 211 8.08 -1.14 24.14
C VAL A 211 7.16 -1.22 22.92
N ARG A 212 7.19 -2.34 22.18
CA ARG A 212 6.37 -2.48 20.96
C ARG A 212 4.87 -2.54 21.29
N LEU A 213 4.53 -3.11 22.45
CA LEU A 213 3.16 -3.17 22.95
C LEU A 213 2.69 -1.78 23.41
N VAL A 214 3.50 -1.06 24.20
CA VAL A 214 3.21 0.31 24.65
C VAL A 214 3.06 1.27 23.45
N GLN A 215 3.95 1.17 22.46
CA GLN A 215 3.84 1.94 21.21
C GLN A 215 2.55 1.60 20.47
N PHE A 216 2.20 0.32 20.37
CA PHE A 216 0.94 -0.09 19.76
C PHE A 216 -0.26 0.48 20.50
N GLU A 217 -0.32 0.38 21.83
CA GLU A 217 -1.42 0.91 22.64
C GLU A 217 -1.58 2.43 22.50
N GLY A 218 -0.47 3.17 22.49
CA GLY A 218 -0.48 4.62 22.27
C GLY A 218 -0.89 5.00 20.85
N ASN A 219 -0.21 4.44 19.85
CA ASN A 219 -0.41 4.78 18.44
C ASN A 219 -1.76 4.30 17.91
N SER A 220 -2.26 3.16 18.39
CA SER A 220 -3.56 2.62 17.98
C SER A 220 -4.71 3.56 18.36
N LYS A 221 -4.68 4.15 19.56
CA LYS A 221 -5.68 5.15 19.98
C LYS A 221 -5.69 6.37 19.06
N VAL A 222 -4.51 6.87 18.71
CA VAL A 222 -4.39 8.06 17.86
C VAL A 222 -4.76 7.76 16.41
N VAL A 223 -4.32 6.63 15.84
CA VAL A 223 -4.68 6.27 14.46
C VAL A 223 -6.17 5.95 14.34
N SER A 224 -6.78 5.32 15.35
CA SER A 224 -8.23 5.11 15.42
C SER A 224 -9.00 6.43 15.47
N PHE A 225 -8.52 7.42 16.24
CA PHE A 225 -9.13 8.76 16.24
C PHE A 225 -9.14 9.38 14.83
N TYR A 226 -7.99 9.40 14.14
CA TYR A 226 -7.94 9.96 12.79
C TYR A 226 -8.73 9.13 11.77
N ALA A 227 -8.78 7.80 11.91
CA ALA A 227 -9.59 6.96 11.03
C ALA A 227 -11.11 7.20 11.21
N LYS A 228 -11.56 7.43 12.45
CA LYS A 228 -12.95 7.87 12.72
C LYS A 228 -13.22 9.23 12.09
N LEU A 229 -12.34 10.21 12.31
CA LEU A 229 -12.48 11.55 11.74
C LEU A 229 -12.48 11.51 10.20
N ALA A 230 -11.62 10.69 9.59
CA ALA A 230 -11.59 10.47 8.14
C ALA A 230 -12.96 9.97 7.63
N LYS A 231 -13.55 9.01 8.33
CA LYS A 231 -14.88 8.47 8.00
C LYS A 231 -15.97 9.53 8.16
N GLU A 232 -15.96 10.28 9.26
CA GLU A 232 -16.92 11.37 9.54
C GLU A 232 -16.86 12.47 8.47
N LYS A 233 -15.65 12.79 7.99
CA LYS A 233 -15.41 13.73 6.89
C LYS A 233 -15.61 13.11 5.49
N ASN A 234 -16.07 11.87 5.41
CA ASN A 234 -16.28 11.12 4.17
C ASN A 234 -15.05 11.08 3.26
N PHE A 235 -13.85 10.99 3.85
CA PHE A 235 -12.56 11.00 3.16
C PHE A 235 -12.49 9.87 2.12
N LYS A 236 -12.18 10.24 0.86
CA LYS A 236 -12.07 9.31 -0.27
C LYS A 236 -10.63 9.06 -0.72
N GLY A 237 -9.64 9.66 -0.06
CA GLY A 237 -8.23 9.50 -0.37
C GLY A 237 -7.61 8.21 0.17
N ILE A 238 -6.29 8.12 0.04
CA ILE A 238 -5.45 7.07 0.64
C ILE A 238 -5.13 7.45 2.09
N PHE A 239 -5.35 6.52 3.02
CA PHE A 239 -4.95 6.61 4.41
C PHE A 239 -3.65 5.82 4.61
N ALA A 240 -2.53 6.54 4.47
CA ALA A 240 -1.18 5.99 4.57
C ALA A 240 -0.69 6.01 6.02
N ILE A 241 -0.16 4.90 6.49
CA ILE A 241 0.39 4.75 7.84
C ILE A 241 1.88 4.45 7.72
N VAL A 242 2.72 5.31 8.29
CA VAL A 242 4.18 5.15 8.31
C VAL A 242 4.66 4.71 9.69
N SER A 243 3.94 5.10 10.75
CA SER A 243 4.29 4.78 12.14
C SER A 243 4.27 3.29 12.45
N ASP A 244 5.12 2.88 13.39
CA ASP A 244 5.16 1.52 13.91
C ASP A 244 4.18 1.27 15.08
N PRO A 245 3.72 0.02 15.28
CA PRO A 245 3.88 -1.13 14.37
C PRO A 245 2.90 -1.07 13.20
N VAL A 246 3.41 -0.82 12.00
CA VAL A 246 2.63 -0.34 10.85
C VAL A 246 1.47 -1.24 10.43
N ASP A 247 1.71 -2.55 10.35
CA ASP A 247 0.72 -3.52 9.89
C ASP A 247 -0.46 -3.66 10.87
N LEU A 248 -0.19 -3.52 12.17
CA LEU A 248 -1.21 -3.56 13.22
C LEU A 248 -2.01 -2.26 13.27
N LEU A 249 -1.35 -1.12 13.08
CA LEU A 249 -2.03 0.18 13.01
C LEU A 249 -2.96 0.25 11.78
N CYS A 250 -2.62 -0.40 10.67
CA CYS A 250 -3.54 -0.56 9.54
C CYS A 250 -4.82 -1.30 9.95
N LYS A 251 -4.71 -2.36 10.75
CA LYS A 251 -5.89 -3.06 11.30
C LYS A 251 -6.70 -2.16 12.23
N SER A 252 -6.05 -1.36 13.08
CA SER A 252 -6.74 -0.39 13.94
C SER A 252 -7.52 0.63 13.12
N ALA A 253 -6.92 1.21 12.08
CA ALA A 253 -7.60 2.13 11.18
C ALA A 253 -8.78 1.48 10.43
N LEU A 254 -8.60 0.23 9.94
CA LEU A 254 -9.64 -0.52 9.25
C LEU A 254 -10.88 -0.76 10.14
N LYS A 255 -10.67 -1.05 11.44
CA LYS A 255 -11.77 -1.29 12.40
C LYS A 255 -12.71 -0.09 12.57
N GLU A 256 -12.25 1.12 12.28
CA GLU A 256 -13.06 2.34 12.38
C GLU A 256 -13.98 2.56 11.17
N GLY A 257 -13.90 1.69 10.15
CA GLY A 257 -14.81 1.67 9.01
C GLY A 257 -14.32 2.40 7.78
N LEU A 258 -13.00 2.65 7.67
CA LEU A 258 -12.37 2.93 6.38
C LEU A 258 -12.42 1.71 5.48
N ALA A 259 -12.37 1.91 4.17
CA ALA A 259 -12.33 0.78 3.27
C ALA A 259 -10.95 0.10 3.24
N PRO A 260 -10.88 -1.22 3.07
CA PRO A 260 -9.61 -1.94 3.05
C PRO A 260 -8.60 -1.42 2.01
N GLU A 261 -9.06 -1.06 0.82
CA GLU A 261 -8.21 -0.53 -0.26
C GLU A 261 -7.75 0.93 -0.06
N GLN A 262 -8.39 1.67 0.86
CA GLN A 262 -7.97 3.03 1.24
C GLN A 262 -6.79 3.00 2.22
N VAL A 263 -6.71 1.99 3.09
CA VAL A 263 -5.69 1.90 4.14
C VAL A 263 -4.42 1.23 3.61
N ARG A 264 -3.25 1.80 3.91
CA ARG A 264 -1.95 1.24 3.49
C ARG A 264 -0.86 1.44 4.53
N GLY A 265 -0.04 0.41 4.73
CA GLY A 265 1.11 0.46 5.62
C GLY A 265 2.42 0.65 4.88
N TYR A 266 3.20 1.66 5.23
CA TYR A 266 4.46 2.00 4.61
C TYR A 266 5.63 1.66 5.54
N GLY A 267 5.92 0.38 5.71
CA GLY A 267 7.09 -0.11 6.45
C GLY A 267 7.99 -1.06 5.68
N LEU A 268 7.48 -1.73 4.63
CA LEU A 268 8.27 -2.72 3.90
C LEU A 268 9.33 -2.11 2.96
N GLY A 269 9.14 -0.86 2.52
CA GLY A 269 10.09 -0.14 1.66
C GLY A 269 11.53 -0.12 2.21
N VAL A 270 11.70 0.25 3.47
CA VAL A 270 13.02 0.25 4.13
C VAL A 270 13.58 -1.15 4.31
N MET A 271 12.74 -2.17 4.49
CA MET A 271 13.21 -3.56 4.59
C MET A 271 13.76 -4.03 3.23
N SER A 272 13.09 -3.70 2.12
CA SER A 272 13.62 -3.98 0.79
C SER A 272 14.93 -3.21 0.53
N ALA A 273 15.02 -1.94 0.92
CA ALA A 273 16.23 -1.14 0.75
C ALA A 273 17.42 -1.69 1.57
N ARG A 274 17.17 -2.14 2.80
CA ARG A 274 18.18 -2.79 3.65
C ARG A 274 18.64 -4.12 3.08
N ALA A 275 17.72 -4.92 2.56
CA ALA A 275 18.08 -6.16 1.86
C ALA A 275 18.96 -5.86 0.65
N ALA A 276 18.62 -4.84 -0.15
CA ALA A 276 19.47 -4.40 -1.27
C ALA A 276 20.87 -3.96 -0.80
N TYR A 277 20.95 -3.19 0.29
CA TYR A 277 22.23 -2.77 0.87
C TYR A 277 23.12 -3.95 1.30
N TYR A 278 22.56 -4.96 1.98
CA TYR A 278 23.36 -6.13 2.36
C TYR A 278 23.65 -7.06 1.19
N ALA A 279 22.77 -7.11 0.19
CA ALA A 279 23.00 -7.89 -1.01
C ALA A 279 24.17 -7.34 -1.83
N ASP A 280 24.28 -6.01 -1.94
CA ASP A 280 25.37 -5.34 -2.68
C ASP A 280 26.77 -5.63 -2.10
N LYS A 281 26.84 -5.92 -0.79
CA LYS A 281 28.08 -6.23 -0.09
C LYS A 281 28.59 -7.65 -0.27
N ASP A 282 27.80 -8.57 -0.81
CA ASP A 282 28.14 -9.99 -0.87
C ASP A 282 27.78 -10.58 -2.25
N PRO A 283 28.78 -11.00 -3.05
CA PRO A 283 28.57 -11.47 -4.43
C PRO A 283 27.55 -12.60 -4.58
N LYS A 284 27.28 -13.38 -3.53
CA LYS A 284 26.26 -14.44 -3.57
C LYS A 284 24.83 -13.91 -3.74
N PHE A 285 24.60 -12.62 -3.49
CA PHE A 285 23.30 -11.96 -3.65
C PHE A 285 23.25 -11.02 -4.87
N LYS A 286 24.20 -11.12 -5.81
CA LYS A 286 24.31 -10.22 -6.97
C LYS A 286 23.03 -10.03 -7.80
N ASN A 287 22.12 -11.00 -7.80
CA ASN A 287 20.86 -10.95 -8.54
C ASN A 287 19.71 -10.27 -7.77
N TYR A 288 19.89 -9.92 -6.50
CA TYR A 288 18.81 -9.42 -5.63
C TYR A 288 18.15 -8.15 -6.18
N SER A 289 18.91 -7.24 -6.79
CA SER A 289 18.39 -5.98 -7.35
C SER A 289 17.34 -6.19 -8.45
N ILE A 290 17.38 -7.34 -9.13
CA ILE A 290 16.48 -7.69 -10.23
C ILE A 290 15.44 -8.73 -9.77
N GLU A 291 15.90 -9.82 -9.18
CA GLU A 291 15.10 -11.01 -8.88
C GLU A 291 14.60 -11.05 -7.42
N GLY A 292 15.24 -10.31 -6.52
CA GLY A 292 14.97 -10.35 -5.09
C GLY A 292 13.68 -9.64 -4.70
N ARG A 293 13.02 -10.11 -3.64
CA ARG A 293 11.73 -9.55 -3.18
C ARG A 293 11.61 -9.54 -1.67
N ALA A 294 10.88 -8.56 -1.14
CA ALA A 294 10.52 -8.45 0.26
C ALA A 294 9.03 -8.71 0.46
N PHE A 295 8.67 -9.42 1.53
CA PHE A 295 7.30 -9.74 1.89
C PHE A 295 7.10 -9.73 3.41
N GLY A 296 5.85 -9.63 3.85
CA GLY A 296 5.49 -9.74 5.26
C GLY A 296 5.48 -8.37 5.98
N PRO A 297 5.52 -8.37 7.31
CA PRO A 297 5.42 -7.16 8.11
C PRO A 297 6.74 -6.40 8.23
N HIS A 298 6.67 -5.17 8.74
CA HIS A 298 7.84 -4.47 9.24
C HIS A 298 8.27 -5.06 10.61
N GLY A 299 9.17 -6.04 10.59
CA GLY A 299 9.76 -6.65 11.79
C GLY A 299 9.67 -8.17 11.81
N GLU A 300 9.25 -8.75 12.94
CA GLU A 300 9.12 -10.20 13.10
C GLU A 300 8.12 -10.79 12.11
N GLY A 301 8.52 -11.86 11.42
CA GLY A 301 7.79 -12.43 10.28
C GLY A 301 8.18 -11.87 8.92
N LEU A 302 9.12 -10.92 8.82
CA LEU A 302 9.67 -10.47 7.53
C LEU A 302 10.24 -11.66 6.74
N VAL A 303 10.00 -11.68 5.44
CA VAL A 303 10.62 -12.63 4.50
C VAL A 303 11.30 -11.86 3.38
N ILE A 304 12.60 -12.09 3.19
CA ILE A 304 13.37 -11.62 2.04
C ILE A 304 13.73 -12.83 1.17
N ALA A 305 13.17 -12.90 -0.03
CA ALA A 305 13.58 -13.84 -1.04
C ALA A 305 14.84 -13.31 -1.75
N ASN A 306 15.93 -14.07 -1.73
CA ASN A 306 17.18 -13.71 -2.42
C ASN A 306 16.94 -13.54 -3.94
N SER A 307 16.08 -14.39 -4.50
CA SER A 307 15.62 -14.39 -5.89
C SER A 307 14.28 -15.13 -5.97
N ILE A 308 13.37 -14.67 -6.82
CA ILE A 308 12.15 -15.43 -7.16
C ILE A 308 12.45 -16.54 -8.16
N ASP A 309 13.32 -16.30 -9.14
CA ASP A 309 13.60 -17.25 -10.23
C ASP A 309 14.60 -18.33 -9.81
N ASN A 310 15.57 -17.98 -8.96
CA ASN A 310 16.65 -18.82 -8.45
C ASN A 310 16.62 -18.84 -6.91
N TYR A 311 15.45 -19.14 -6.35
CA TYR A 311 15.23 -19.11 -4.91
C TYR A 311 16.14 -20.10 -4.17
N ASP A 312 16.92 -19.57 -3.24
CA ASP A 312 17.72 -20.33 -2.28
C ASP A 312 17.25 -19.96 -0.87
N GLU A 313 16.78 -20.97 -0.15
CA GLU A 313 16.18 -20.81 1.17
C GLU A 313 17.19 -20.32 2.21
N ASN A 314 18.41 -20.85 2.19
CA ASN A 314 19.46 -20.49 3.16
C ASN A 314 19.94 -19.06 2.91
N LEU A 315 20.15 -18.69 1.64
CA LEU A 315 20.52 -17.32 1.26
C LEU A 315 19.43 -16.33 1.65
N SER A 316 18.17 -16.69 1.40
CA SER A 316 17.01 -15.88 1.79
C SER A 316 16.93 -15.67 3.30
N ASP A 317 17.17 -16.71 4.10
CA ASP A 317 17.14 -16.62 5.57
C ASP A 317 18.30 -15.77 6.12
N ILE A 318 19.51 -15.90 5.55
CA ILE A 318 20.65 -15.04 5.90
C ILE A 318 20.34 -13.58 5.61
N LEU A 319 19.80 -13.27 4.42
CA LEU A 319 19.51 -11.90 4.02
C LEU A 319 18.35 -11.32 4.82
N THR A 320 17.33 -12.12 5.11
CA THR A 320 16.21 -11.78 6.00
C THR A 320 16.72 -11.38 7.39
N LYS A 321 17.60 -12.19 7.98
CA LYS A 321 18.19 -11.92 9.30
C LYS A 321 18.95 -10.59 9.31
N LYS A 322 19.88 -10.39 8.36
CA LYS A 322 20.64 -9.14 8.23
C LYS A 322 19.72 -7.92 8.10
N THR A 323 18.69 -8.04 7.26
CA THR A 323 17.71 -6.98 7.02
C THR A 323 16.94 -6.60 8.28
N ARG A 324 16.46 -7.58 9.04
CA ARG A 324 15.72 -7.36 10.30
C ARG A 324 16.61 -6.73 11.38
N GLU A 325 17.87 -7.14 11.45
CA GLU A 325 18.83 -6.71 12.47
C GLU A 325 19.49 -5.35 12.17
N ALA A 326 19.30 -4.79 10.96
CA ALA A 326 19.87 -3.50 10.55
C ALA A 326 19.57 -2.33 11.52
N ASN A 327 18.41 -2.37 12.18
CA ASN A 327 18.04 -1.37 13.19
C ASN A 327 18.97 -1.42 14.42
N LEU A 328 19.42 -2.61 14.81
CA LEU A 328 20.32 -2.81 15.95
C LEU A 328 21.70 -2.24 15.67
N GLU A 329 22.16 -2.29 14.42
CA GLU A 329 23.44 -1.70 13.99
C GLU A 329 23.41 -0.17 14.12
N ILE A 330 22.32 0.49 13.74
CA ILE A 330 22.19 1.95 13.95
C ILE A 330 22.14 2.31 15.44
N ARG A 331 21.49 1.47 16.25
CA ARG A 331 21.43 1.65 17.71
C ARG A 331 22.79 1.45 18.37
N SER A 332 23.62 0.52 17.90
CA SER A 332 24.98 0.34 18.42
C SER A 332 25.88 1.55 18.13
N PHE A 333 25.56 2.34 17.10
CA PHE A 333 26.20 3.64 16.85
C PHE A 333 25.66 4.78 17.74
N GLY A 334 24.68 4.51 18.62
CA GLY A 334 24.09 5.52 19.50
C GLY A 334 23.01 6.38 18.83
N PHE A 335 22.42 5.92 17.72
CA PHE A 335 21.40 6.69 16.99
C PHE A 335 20.07 5.93 16.87
N LYS A 336 18.99 6.69 16.78
CA LYS A 336 17.66 6.17 16.44
C LYS A 336 17.56 5.94 14.93
N PRO A 337 17.12 4.75 14.46
CA PRO A 337 16.95 4.51 13.03
C PRO A 337 15.66 5.15 12.50
N TYR A 338 15.75 6.36 11.94
CA TYR A 338 14.59 7.04 11.34
C TYR A 338 14.82 7.54 9.91
N ILE A 339 16.07 7.81 9.51
CA ILE A 339 16.40 8.41 8.20
C ILE A 339 15.98 7.50 7.04
N ALA A 340 16.53 6.28 6.98
CA ALA A 340 16.19 5.32 5.94
C ALA A 340 14.69 4.93 5.95
N PRO A 341 14.04 4.69 7.12
CA PRO A 341 12.59 4.53 7.18
C PRO A 341 11.80 5.69 6.55
N ALA A 342 12.13 6.94 6.92
CA ALA A 342 11.43 8.13 6.44
C ALA A 342 11.59 8.35 4.92
N LEU A 343 12.76 8.03 4.36
CA LEU A 343 13.04 8.23 2.94
C LEU A 343 12.61 7.04 2.09
N SER A 344 12.95 5.81 2.46
CA SER A 344 12.63 4.61 1.67
C SER A 344 11.17 4.18 1.80
N SER A 345 10.67 4.06 3.04
CA SER A 345 9.26 3.69 3.25
C SER A 345 8.33 4.89 3.14
N GLY A 346 8.76 6.07 3.58
CA GLY A 346 7.99 7.30 3.43
C GLY A 346 8.11 7.87 2.03
N SER A 347 9.11 8.72 1.81
CA SER A 347 9.20 9.59 0.62
C SER A 347 9.11 8.82 -0.71
N PHE A 348 10.02 7.86 -0.96
CA PHE A 348 10.06 7.12 -2.22
C PHE A 348 8.80 6.28 -2.44
N SER A 349 8.30 5.58 -1.42
CA SER A 349 7.15 4.69 -1.59
C SER A 349 5.83 5.46 -1.73
N LEU A 350 5.67 6.62 -1.07
CA LEU A 350 4.52 7.50 -1.26
C LEU A 350 4.55 8.14 -2.66
N ILE A 351 5.70 8.64 -3.12
CA ILE A 351 5.86 9.16 -4.50
C ILE A 351 5.57 8.07 -5.53
N ALA A 352 6.10 6.86 -5.34
CA ALA A 352 5.83 5.74 -6.22
C ALA A 352 4.33 5.37 -6.22
N THR A 353 3.63 5.49 -5.09
CA THR A 353 2.17 5.33 -5.04
C THR A 353 1.46 6.35 -5.94
N ILE A 354 1.86 7.62 -5.85
CA ILE A 354 1.27 8.73 -6.62
C ILE A 354 1.51 8.54 -8.12
N LYS A 355 2.72 8.10 -8.49
CA LYS A 355 3.15 7.89 -9.88
C LYS A 355 2.69 6.54 -10.48
N SER A 356 1.92 5.75 -9.74
CA SER A 356 1.55 4.39 -10.15
C SER A 356 2.74 3.46 -10.42
N GLU A 357 3.84 3.67 -9.69
CA GLU A 357 5.07 2.89 -9.77
C GLU A 357 5.08 1.75 -8.74
N TRP A 358 5.86 0.71 -9.06
CA TRP A 358 6.06 -0.43 -8.17
C TRP A 358 6.85 -0.02 -6.92
N HIS A 359 6.30 -0.32 -5.75
CA HIS A 359 6.90 -0.06 -4.45
C HIS A 359 6.51 -1.17 -3.46
N TYR A 360 7.02 -1.08 -2.23
CA TYR A 360 6.69 -2.02 -1.17
C TYR A 360 5.85 -1.34 -0.09
N SER A 361 4.63 -1.81 0.07
CA SER A 361 3.71 -1.39 1.13
C SER A 361 2.82 -2.55 1.54
N ALA A 362 2.25 -2.47 2.74
CA ALA A 362 1.28 -3.41 3.26
C ALA A 362 -0.12 -3.06 2.76
N THR A 363 -0.78 -4.06 2.19
CA THR A 363 -2.16 -3.97 1.68
C THR A 363 -3.02 -5.05 2.32
N PHE A 364 -4.32 -4.83 2.36
CA PHE A 364 -5.25 -5.82 2.90
C PHE A 364 -5.35 -7.06 2.01
N LEU A 365 -5.15 -8.23 2.62
CA LEU A 365 -5.22 -9.54 1.97
C LEU A 365 -5.69 -10.59 2.99
N ASP A 366 -6.83 -11.25 2.73
CA ASP A 366 -7.41 -12.30 3.57
C ASP A 366 -7.41 -12.02 5.09
N GLY A 367 -7.85 -10.82 5.49
CA GLY A 367 -7.99 -10.44 6.90
C GLY A 367 -6.72 -9.92 7.58
N ALA A 368 -5.63 -9.77 6.84
CA ALA A 368 -4.38 -9.20 7.32
C ALA A 368 -3.89 -8.05 6.43
N PHE A 369 -3.12 -7.13 6.99
CA PHE A 369 -2.27 -6.25 6.19
C PHE A 369 -0.91 -6.91 6.08
N MET A 370 -0.46 -7.16 4.85
CA MET A 370 0.82 -7.81 4.58
C MET A 370 1.58 -7.02 3.52
N GLY A 371 2.84 -6.72 3.82
CA GLY A 371 3.76 -6.08 2.90
C GLY A 371 4.03 -6.96 1.68
N ILE A 372 3.76 -6.43 0.49
CA ILE A 372 3.99 -7.08 -0.81
C ILE A 372 4.39 -5.98 -1.81
N LYS A 373 5.18 -6.32 -2.83
CA LYS A 373 5.44 -5.39 -3.94
C LYS A 373 4.14 -5.11 -4.70
N ASN A 374 3.74 -3.85 -4.76
CA ASN A 374 2.47 -3.43 -5.34
C ASN A 374 2.59 -2.04 -6.00
N ARG A 375 1.56 -1.66 -6.75
CA ARG A 375 1.39 -0.29 -7.25
C ARG A 375 -0.08 0.12 -7.22
N PHE A 376 -0.31 1.43 -7.16
CA PHE A 376 -1.64 1.99 -7.25
C PHE A 376 -1.90 2.51 -8.65
N ILE A 377 -2.74 1.84 -9.42
CA ILE A 377 -3.01 2.15 -10.82
C ILE A 377 -4.52 2.10 -11.05
N ASN A 378 -5.04 3.02 -11.87
CA ASN A 378 -6.47 3.06 -12.21
C ASN A 378 -7.38 3.04 -10.95
N ASN A 379 -7.00 3.80 -9.92
CA ASN A 379 -7.69 3.88 -8.64
C ASN A 379 -7.83 2.53 -7.91
N THR A 380 -6.96 1.57 -8.19
CA THR A 380 -6.99 0.25 -7.56
C THR A 380 -5.59 -0.29 -7.29
N ILE A 381 -5.51 -1.38 -6.52
CA ILE A 381 -4.25 -2.02 -6.17
C ILE A 381 -3.93 -3.11 -7.17
N GLU A 382 -2.73 -3.05 -7.72
CA GLU A 382 -2.10 -4.16 -8.43
C GLU A 382 -1.00 -4.76 -7.55
N LEU A 383 -1.11 -6.06 -7.25
CA LEU A 383 -0.06 -6.83 -6.60
C LEU A 383 0.85 -7.46 -7.66
N GLU A 384 2.15 -7.56 -7.38
CA GLU A 384 3.06 -8.32 -8.23
C GLU A 384 2.70 -9.80 -8.15
N THR A 385 2.59 -10.45 -9.31
CA THR A 385 2.27 -11.88 -9.44
C THR A 385 3.42 -12.64 -10.06
N TYR A 386 3.50 -13.94 -9.77
CA TYR A 386 4.63 -14.78 -10.13
C TYR A 386 4.15 -16.07 -10.80
N LYS A 387 4.69 -16.37 -11.99
CA LYS A 387 4.44 -17.65 -12.70
C LYS A 387 5.09 -18.82 -11.98
N ASN A 388 6.32 -18.62 -11.52
CA ASN A 388 7.16 -19.65 -10.90
C ASN A 388 7.36 -19.37 -9.41
N MET A 389 6.27 -19.20 -8.65
CA MET A 389 6.38 -19.00 -7.19
C MET A 389 7.04 -20.24 -6.54
N PRO A 390 8.20 -20.11 -5.88
CA PRO A 390 8.85 -21.25 -5.21
C PRO A 390 7.94 -21.83 -4.11
N PRO A 391 7.71 -23.17 -4.06
CA PRO A 391 6.81 -23.76 -3.07
C PRO A 391 7.19 -23.50 -1.61
N ASN A 392 8.49 -23.55 -1.29
CA ASN A 392 8.99 -23.26 0.06
C ASN A 392 8.79 -21.79 0.44
N LEU A 393 9.01 -20.86 -0.50
CA LEU A 393 8.72 -19.45 -0.28
C LEU A 393 7.23 -19.25 -0.01
N LEU A 394 6.35 -19.80 -0.84
CA LEU A 394 4.89 -19.69 -0.65
C LEU A 394 4.45 -20.26 0.70
N LYS A 395 5.07 -21.34 1.19
CA LYS A 395 4.82 -21.89 2.52
C LYS A 395 5.19 -20.89 3.62
N LYS A 396 6.40 -20.30 3.58
CA LYS A 396 6.83 -19.25 4.52
C LYS A 396 5.91 -18.03 4.50
N LEU A 397 5.46 -17.61 3.31
CA LEU A 397 4.51 -16.51 3.18
C LEU A 397 3.15 -16.83 3.83
N LYS A 398 2.66 -18.07 3.72
CA LYS A 398 1.43 -18.52 4.40
C LYS A 398 1.58 -18.50 5.92
N GLU A 399 2.70 -18.97 6.45
CA GLU A 399 2.99 -18.93 7.89
C GLU A 399 3.02 -17.49 8.41
N THR A 400 3.70 -16.60 7.68
CA THR A 400 3.74 -15.16 7.97
C THR A 400 2.35 -14.52 7.92
N HIS A 401 1.54 -14.88 6.92
CA HIS A 401 0.18 -14.36 6.78
C HIS A 401 -0.73 -14.81 7.92
N ILE A 402 -0.64 -16.08 8.33
CA ILE A 402 -1.37 -16.61 9.50
C ILE A 402 -0.95 -15.87 10.77
N TYR A 403 0.35 -15.67 10.98
CA TYR A 403 0.89 -14.86 12.08
C TYR A 403 0.23 -13.49 12.07
N LEU A 404 0.27 -12.76 10.95
CA LEU A 404 -0.33 -11.44 10.81
C LEU A 404 -1.83 -11.44 11.04
N LYS A 405 -2.56 -12.46 10.60
CA LYS A 405 -4.02 -12.57 10.76
C LYS A 405 -4.43 -12.70 12.22
N ASN A 406 -3.61 -13.36 13.04
CA ASN A 406 -3.88 -13.66 14.45
C ASN A 406 -3.53 -12.53 15.43
N PHE A 407 -2.82 -11.48 14.98
CA PHE A 407 -2.74 -10.21 15.74
C PHE A 407 -4.01 -9.38 15.55
#